data_AF-A0A7J7KE26-F1
#
_entry.id   AF-A0A7J7KE26-F1
#
_cell.length_a   1.000
_cell.length_b   1.000
_cell.length_c   1.000
_cell.angle_alpha   90.00
_cell.angle_beta   90.00
_cell.angle_gamma   90.00
#
_symmetry.space_group_name_H-M   'P 1'
#
loop_
_entity.id
_entity.type
_entity.pdbx_description
1 polymer ?
#
loop_
_entity_poly.entity_id
_entity_poly.type
_entity_poly.pdbx_seq_one_letter_code
_entity_poly.pdbx_strand_id
1 'polypeptide(L)' 'MRLTLLLPLWGMLTMVSAAKQPNIIFIMADDLGWNDVGFHNPKLKTPNMNWLAKEGIELTNHYAQPVCSP' A
#
# COMPACT_ATOMS: atom_id res chain seq x y z
N MET A 1 7.00 -57.20 -28.97
CA MET A 1 7.83 -55.98 -29.18
C MET A 1 6.92 -54.92 -29.79
N ARG A 2 6.19 -54.13 -29.02
CA ARG A 2 6.67 -52.87 -28.44
C ARG A 2 5.71 -52.47 -27.31
N LEU A 3 6.27 -52.40 -26.12
CA LEU A 3 5.64 -51.95 -24.88
C LEU A 3 5.86 -50.44 -24.79
N THR A 4 4.89 -49.62 -25.17
CA THR A 4 4.96 -48.17 -24.93
C THR A 4 4.32 -47.86 -23.58
N LEU A 5 5.19 -47.66 -22.60
CA LEU A 5 4.94 -47.15 -21.27
C LEU A 5 4.27 -45.76 -21.35
N LEU A 6 2.96 -45.68 -21.10
CA LEU A 6 2.28 -44.41 -20.86
C LEU A 6 2.51 -44.04 -19.39
N LEU A 7 3.55 -43.25 -19.12
CA LEU A 7 3.72 -42.59 -17.82
C LEU A 7 2.46 -41.76 -17.52
N PRO A 8 1.87 -41.82 -16.31
CA PRO A 8 0.90 -40.83 -15.94
C PRO A 8 1.68 -39.53 -15.76
N LEU A 9 1.50 -38.62 -16.73
CA LEU A 9 1.81 -37.20 -16.57
C LEU A 9 0.80 -36.65 -15.55
N TRP A 10 0.90 -37.10 -14.30
CA TRP A 10 0.17 -36.51 -13.18
C TRP A 10 0.91 -35.21 -12.86
N GLY A 11 0.62 -34.23 -13.72
CA GLY A 11 1.14 -32.88 -13.64
C GLY A 11 0.92 -32.36 -12.24
N MET A 12 2.04 -32.05 -11.61
CA MET A 12 2.20 -31.34 -10.35
C MET A 12 1.19 -30.19 -10.30
N LEU A 13 0.10 -30.38 -9.55
CA LEU A 13 -0.88 -29.32 -9.32
C LEU A 13 -0.20 -28.30 -8.40
N THR A 14 0.42 -27.28 -8.99
CA THR A 14 1.00 -26.19 -8.21
C THR A 14 -0.14 -25.46 -7.52
N MET A 15 -0.28 -25.65 -6.20
CA MET A 15 -1.16 -24.80 -5.40
C MET A 15 -0.63 -23.37 -5.46
N VAL A 16 -1.27 -22.53 -6.27
CA VAL A 16 -1.13 -21.09 -6.15
C VAL A 16 -1.79 -20.71 -4.84
N SER A 17 -0.98 -20.40 -3.83
CA SER A 17 -1.47 -19.75 -2.61
C SER A 17 -2.06 -18.41 -3.03
N ALA A 18 -3.37 -18.24 -2.86
CA ALA A 18 -4.02 -16.97 -3.13
C ALA A 18 -3.37 -15.90 -2.25
N ALA A 19 -2.82 -14.86 -2.87
CA ALA A 19 -2.21 -13.76 -2.13
C ALA A 19 -3.22 -13.21 -1.12
N LYS A 20 -2.80 -13.10 0.14
CA LYS A 20 -3.66 -12.59 1.20
C LYS A 20 -4.11 -11.17 0.81
N GLN A 21 -5.42 -10.93 0.80
CA GLN A 21 -5.95 -9.61 0.52
C GLN A 21 -5.47 -8.62 1.60
N PRO A 22 -4.88 -7.47 1.21
CA PRO A 22 -4.49 -6.46 2.18
C PRO A 22 -5.72 -5.76 2.76
N ASN A 23 -5.63 -5.32 4.00
CA ASN A 23 -6.59 -4.36 4.56
C ASN A 23 -6.18 -2.96 4.09
N ILE A 24 -7.15 -2.17 3.63
CA ILE A 24 -6.94 -0.78 3.23
C ILE A 24 -7.54 0.13 4.29
N ILE A 25 -6.72 1.00 4.87
CA ILE A 25 -7.15 2.03 5.83
C ILE A 25 -6.95 3.38 5.16
N PHE A 26 -8.04 4.13 5.00
CA PHE A 26 -8.02 5.50 4.50
C PHE A 26 -8.20 6.46 5.68
N ILE A 27 -7.21 7.32 5.91
CA ILE A 27 -7.21 8.32 6.99
C ILE A 27 -7.27 9.69 6.33
N MET A 28 -8.29 10.47 6.69
CA MET A 28 -8.47 11.84 6.22
C MET A 28 -8.47 12.77 7.43
N ALA A 29 -7.62 13.79 7.41
CA ALA A 29 -7.57 14.83 8.42
C ALA A 29 -8.26 16.08 7.88
N ASP A 30 -9.09 16.71 8.70
CA ASP A 30 -9.76 17.98 8.36
C ASP A 30 -8.80 19.15 8.60
N ASP A 31 -8.82 20.14 7.71
CA ASP A 31 -8.01 21.36 7.77
C ASP A 31 -6.48 21.17 8.02
N LEU A 32 -5.90 20.03 7.64
CA LEU A 32 -4.46 19.78 7.81
C LEU A 32 -3.65 20.47 6.70
N GLY A 33 -2.91 21.52 7.05
CA GLY A 33 -2.09 22.27 6.13
C GLY A 33 -0.77 21.59 5.75
N TRP A 34 -0.15 22.05 4.66
CA TRP A 34 1.14 21.54 4.16
C TRP A 34 2.25 21.58 5.23
N ASN A 35 2.30 22.64 6.05
CA ASN A 35 3.36 22.84 7.02
C ASN A 35 3.02 22.31 8.43
N ASP A 36 1.91 21.56 8.58
CA ASP A 36 1.37 21.09 9.86
C ASP A 36 1.84 19.67 10.24
N VAL A 37 2.85 19.16 9.53
CA VAL A 37 3.43 17.83 9.74
C VAL A 37 4.94 17.89 9.94
N GLY A 38 5.47 17.01 10.79
CA GLY A 38 6.87 17.00 11.18
C GLY A 38 7.86 16.70 10.06
N PHE A 39 7.43 16.06 8.98
CA PHE A 39 8.24 15.81 7.78
C PHE A 39 8.36 17.04 6.85
N HIS A 40 7.54 18.08 7.05
CA HIS A 40 7.69 19.40 6.40
C HIS A 40 8.16 20.50 7.36
N ASN A 41 7.81 20.38 8.64
CA ASN A 41 8.16 21.35 9.67
C ASN A 41 8.81 20.66 10.88
N PRO A 42 10.14 20.74 11.05
CA PRO A 42 10.85 20.04 12.12
C PRO A 42 10.48 20.53 13.54
N LYS A 43 9.74 21.64 13.68
CA LYS A 43 9.23 22.11 14.97
C LYS A 43 8.02 21.30 15.46
N LEU A 44 7.32 20.61 14.55
CA LEU A 44 6.12 19.84 14.87
C LEU A 44 6.46 18.39 15.22
N LYS A 45 5.76 17.86 16.23
CA LYS A 45 5.97 16.51 16.74
C LYS A 45 4.85 15.59 16.28
N THR A 46 5.03 14.96 15.12
CA THR A 46 4.07 14.00 14.53
C THR A 46 4.75 12.66 14.23
N PRO A 47 5.28 11.94 15.25
CA PRO A 47 6.19 10.82 15.04
C PRO A 47 5.60 9.68 14.20
N ASN A 48 4.30 9.39 14.34
CA ASN A 48 3.64 8.34 13.57
C ASN A 48 3.48 8.73 12.08
N MET A 49 3.15 9.99 11.79
CA MET A 49 3.06 10.48 10.41
C MET A 49 4.44 10.55 9.76
N ASN A 50 5.47 10.96 10.52
CA ASN A 50 6.85 10.95 10.05
C ASN A 50 7.32 9.52 9.72
N TRP A 51 6.93 8.54 10.53
CA TRP A 51 7.20 7.13 10.25
C TRP A 51 6.48 6.66 8.97
N LEU A 52 5.21 6.99 8.78
CA LEU A 52 4.46 6.66 7.57
C LEU A 52 5.08 7.29 6.30
N ALA A 53 5.50 8.56 6.37
CA ALA A 53 6.15 9.24 5.25
C ALA A 53 7.50 8.62 4.90
N LYS A 54 8.27 8.19 5.91
CA LYS A 54 9.58 7.55 5.74
C LYS A 54 9.48 6.13 5.15
N GLU A 55 8.54 5.32 5.62
CA GLU A 55 8.36 3.93 5.18
C GLU A 55 7.49 3.80 3.92
N GLY A 56 6.84 4.90 3.51
CA GLY A 56 5.89 4.93 2.40
C GLY A 56 6.31 5.87 1.28
N ILE A 57 5.30 6.42 0.61
CA ILE A 57 5.45 7.41 -0.47
C ILE A 57 4.71 8.67 -0.04
N GLU A 58 5.41 9.81 -0.10
CA GLU A 58 4.82 11.12 0.08
C GLU A 58 4.39 11.70 -1.27
N LEU A 59 3.13 12.16 -1.35
CA LEU A 59 2.62 12.85 -2.54
C LEU A 59 2.87 14.35 -2.40
N THR A 60 4.02 14.82 -2.89
CA THR A 60 4.46 16.22 -2.73
C THR A 60 3.63 17.26 -3.49
N ASN A 61 2.76 16.81 -4.42
CA ASN A 61 1.91 17.66 -5.24
C ASN A 61 0.47 17.12 -5.28
N HIS A 62 -0.16 16.99 -4.11
CA HIS A 62 -1.55 16.56 -3.95
C HIS A 62 -2.47 17.77 -3.70
N TYR A 63 -3.38 18.05 -4.64
CA TYR A 63 -4.28 19.21 -4.58
C TYR A 63 -5.71 18.81 -4.21
N ALA A 64 -6.35 19.63 -3.38
CA ALA A 64 -7.75 19.51 -2.99
C ALA A 64 -8.50 20.84 -3.19
N GLN A 65 -9.83 20.82 -3.15
CA GLN A 65 -10.63 22.04 -3.11
C GLN A 65 -10.39 22.78 -1.79
N PRO A 66 -10.45 24.14 -1.77
CA PRO A 66 -10.19 24.92 -0.56
C PRO A 66 -11.36 24.91 0.44
N VAL A 67 -12.44 24.18 0.14
CA VAL A 67 -13.66 24.08 0.94
C VAL A 67 -14.02 22.62 1.19
N CYS A 68 -14.48 22.30 2.39
CA CYS A 68 -14.73 20.92 2.83
C CYS A 68 -15.92 20.26 2.11
N SER A 69 -16.92 21.05 1.75
CA SER A 69 -18.09 20.62 0.98
C SER A 69 -18.05 21.31 -0.39
N PRO A 70 -18.23 20.56 -1.49
CA PRO A 70 -18.30 21.12 -2.84
C PRO A 70 -19.50 22.04 -3.03
#